data_AF-A0A917AYY1-F1
#
_entry.id   AF-A0A917AYY1-F1
#
_cell.length_a   1.000
_cell.length_b   1.000
_cell.length_c   1.000
_cell.angle_alpha   90.00
_cell.angle_beta   90.00
_cell.angle_gamma   90.00
#
_symmetry.space_group_name_H-M   'P 1'
#
loop_
_entity.id
_entity.type
_entity.pdbx_description
1 polymer ?
#
loop_
_entity_poly.entity_id
_entity_poly.type
_entity_poly.pdbx_seq_one_letter_code
_entity_poly.pdbx_strand_id
1 'polypeptide(L)'
;MSYNLRRHAATAELLELIERYPVDALTLQEGDGVRMPTEIGDLRLASATYKSELGLAIYYRPSRFTALDSHAFALRRAMHDRMLLPGIERLLTTHLVDTETGQDVQLASFHASPLSATNLLRRRQIRSALTHLSDLSHGAATLMAGDFNYPILRNKLIKQVESAGYSLSLSDGPTYFYTKSIAYHFDFLTSKGLDIQLVETLPQGLSDHRPIMVTAELLQRAKLQSPAEPATHTGPIFDEVE
;
A
#
# COMPACT_ATOMS: atom_id res chain seq x y z
N MET A 1 7.50 -5.11 2.77
CA MET A 1 6.84 -6.43 2.93
C MET A 1 5.36 -6.23 3.24
N SER A 2 4.46 -7.07 2.73
CA SER A 2 3.06 -7.14 3.15
C SER A 2 2.70 -8.53 3.63
N TYR A 3 1.91 -8.63 4.70
CA TYR A 3 1.53 -9.92 5.26
C TYR A 3 0.17 -9.92 6.00
N ASN A 4 -0.74 -10.80 5.59
CA ASN A 4 -1.95 -11.12 6.36
C ASN A 4 -1.60 -12.12 7.46
N LEU A 5 -1.90 -11.77 8.71
CA LEU A 5 -1.49 -12.51 9.91
C LEU A 5 -2.45 -13.62 10.34
N ARG A 6 -3.56 -13.83 9.61
CA ARG A 6 -4.61 -14.81 9.96
C ARG A 6 -5.09 -14.61 11.39
N ARG A 7 -5.81 -13.52 11.64
CA ARG A 7 -6.29 -13.12 12.99
C ARG A 7 -5.19 -13.17 14.05
N HIS A 8 -4.09 -12.47 13.78
CA HIS A 8 -2.95 -12.30 14.69
C HIS A 8 -2.12 -13.57 14.95
N ALA A 9 -2.43 -14.71 14.32
CA ALA A 9 -1.74 -15.97 14.54
C ALA A 9 -0.26 -15.95 14.12
N ALA A 10 0.06 -15.25 13.03
CA ALA A 10 1.42 -15.18 12.48
C ALA A 10 2.28 -14.04 13.05
N THR A 11 1.86 -13.39 14.14
CA THR A 11 2.64 -12.30 14.75
C THR A 11 3.97 -12.80 15.31
N ALA A 12 4.02 -14.03 15.82
CA ALA A 12 5.20 -14.60 16.49
C ALA A 12 6.40 -14.83 15.55
N GLU A 13 6.20 -14.93 14.24
CA GLU A 13 7.26 -15.16 13.24
C GLU A 13 7.76 -13.86 12.59
N LEU A 14 7.14 -12.71 12.90
CA LEU A 14 7.50 -11.43 12.27
C LEU A 14 8.96 -11.04 12.53
N LEU A 15 9.46 -11.29 13.75
CA LEU A 15 10.85 -10.98 14.08
C LEU A 15 11.83 -11.77 13.20
N GLU A 16 11.63 -13.08 13.06
CA GLU A 16 12.48 -13.93 12.21
C GLU A 16 12.42 -13.49 10.75
N LEU A 17 11.24 -13.11 10.24
CA LEU A 17 11.09 -12.59 8.88
C LEU A 17 11.84 -11.26 8.69
N ILE A 18 11.79 -10.35 9.66
CA ILE A 18 12.47 -9.05 9.58
C ILE A 18 13.99 -9.19 9.72
N GLU A 19 14.47 -10.15 10.51
CA GLU A 19 15.91 -10.44 10.62
C GLU A 19 16.46 -11.15 9.37
N ARG A 20 15.65 -12.01 8.74
CA ARG A 20 16.06 -12.76 7.54
C ARG A 20 16.05 -11.91 6.27
N TYR A 21 15.12 -10.96 6.15
CA TYR A 21 14.91 -10.20 4.93
C TYR A 21 15.12 -8.70 5.17
N PRO A 22 15.64 -7.94 4.18
CA PRO A 22 15.88 -6.51 4.32
C PRO A 22 14.57 -5.72 4.24
N VAL A 23 13.75 -5.77 5.29
CA VAL A 23 12.47 -5.06 5.35
C VAL A 23 12.71 -3.61 5.76
N ASP A 24 12.32 -2.66 4.92
CA ASP A 24 12.32 -1.22 5.29
C ASP A 24 10.95 -0.73 5.78
N ALA A 25 9.88 -1.39 5.33
CA ALA A 25 8.53 -1.13 5.79
C ALA A 25 7.66 -2.38 5.69
N LEU A 26 6.69 -2.49 6.58
CA LEU A 26 5.83 -3.66 6.75
C LEU A 26 4.36 -3.23 6.85
N THR A 27 3.51 -3.79 5.99
CA THR A 27 2.06 -3.60 6.03
C THR A 27 1.37 -4.90 6.45
N LEU A 28 0.62 -4.84 7.55
CA LEU A 28 -0.02 -6.02 8.14
C LEU A 28 -1.54 -5.95 7.99
N GLN A 29 -2.15 -7.11 7.79
CA GLN A 29 -3.59 -7.32 7.79
C GLN A 29 -3.96 -8.38 8.83
N GLU A 30 -5.20 -8.31 9.33
CA GLU A 30 -5.71 -9.19 10.39
C GLU A 30 -4.88 -9.21 11.67
N GLY A 31 -4.30 -8.06 12.02
CA GLY A 31 -3.62 -7.86 13.29
C GLY A 31 -4.55 -7.32 14.36
N ASP A 32 -4.52 -7.89 15.56
CA ASP A 32 -5.09 -7.24 16.74
C ASP A 32 -4.20 -6.04 17.14
N GLY A 33 -4.66 -4.82 16.86
CA GLY A 33 -3.93 -3.60 17.14
C GLY A 33 -3.58 -3.39 18.61
N VAL A 34 -4.38 -3.91 19.55
CA VAL A 34 -4.09 -3.80 21.00
C VAL A 34 -2.89 -4.66 21.39
N ARG A 35 -2.68 -5.77 20.66
CA ARG A 35 -1.62 -6.74 20.91
C ARG A 35 -0.41 -6.57 20.01
N MET A 36 -0.45 -5.61 19.07
CA MET A 36 0.68 -5.32 18.21
C MET A 36 1.81 -4.68 19.03
N PRO A 37 3.04 -5.20 18.94
CA PRO A 37 4.18 -4.59 19.63
C PRO A 37 4.49 -3.21 19.02
N THR A 38 5.06 -2.31 19.81
CA THR A 38 5.48 -1.01 19.30
C THR A 38 6.69 -1.10 18.38
N GLU A 39 7.47 -2.17 18.50
CA GLU A 39 8.69 -2.42 17.73
C GLU A 39 8.80 -3.92 17.39
N ILE A 40 9.34 -4.23 16.20
CA ILE A 40 9.67 -5.59 15.78
C ILE A 40 11.05 -5.55 15.09
N GLY A 41 12.06 -6.08 15.77
CA GLY A 41 13.45 -5.89 15.34
C GLY A 41 13.76 -4.39 15.23
N ASP A 42 14.27 -3.96 14.08
CA ASP A 42 14.58 -2.55 13.80
C ASP A 42 13.37 -1.73 13.32
N LEU A 43 12.18 -2.33 13.21
CA LEU A 43 10.99 -1.64 12.73
C LEU A 43 10.20 -1.05 13.88
N ARG A 44 9.68 0.16 13.69
CA ARG A 44 8.79 0.84 14.62
C ARG A 44 7.37 0.93 14.06
N LEU A 45 6.38 0.74 14.92
CA LEU A 45 4.97 0.90 14.58
C LEU A 45 4.68 2.38 14.26
N ALA A 46 4.23 2.65 13.03
CA ALA A 46 3.72 3.97 12.66
C ALA A 46 2.27 4.15 13.14
N SER A 47 1.42 3.15 12.85
CA SER A 47 0.01 3.18 13.23
C SER A 47 -0.60 1.78 13.17
N ALA A 48 -1.68 1.59 13.92
CA ALA A 48 -2.53 0.41 13.87
C ALA A 48 -4.02 0.81 13.96
N THR A 49 -4.91 -0.10 13.57
CA THR A 49 -6.35 0.04 13.80
C THR A 49 -6.80 -0.85 14.96
N TYR A 50 -7.79 -0.39 15.73
CA TYR A 50 -8.14 -0.97 17.03
C TYR A 50 -9.61 -1.40 17.16
N LYS A 51 -10.40 -1.22 16.10
CA LYS A 51 -11.86 -1.48 16.14
C LYS A 51 -12.23 -2.95 15.99
N SER A 52 -11.30 -3.81 15.57
CA SER A 52 -11.54 -5.24 15.39
C SER A 52 -10.24 -6.04 15.41
N GLU A 53 -10.35 -7.35 15.61
CA GLU A 53 -9.26 -8.32 15.45
C GLU A 53 -8.80 -8.49 13.99
N LEU A 54 -9.53 -7.89 13.04
CA LEU A 54 -9.18 -7.83 11.63
C LEU A 54 -8.46 -6.52 11.29
N GLY A 55 -7.68 -6.02 12.25
CA GLY A 55 -7.02 -4.73 12.16
C GLY A 55 -5.88 -4.70 11.15
N LEU A 56 -5.39 -3.49 10.92
CA LEU A 56 -4.28 -3.17 10.05
C LEU A 56 -3.16 -2.57 10.89
N ALA A 57 -1.91 -2.79 10.49
CA ALA A 57 -0.77 -2.09 11.07
C ALA A 57 0.25 -1.73 9.99
N ILE A 58 0.99 -0.64 10.21
CA ILE A 58 2.12 -0.23 9.38
C ILE A 58 3.32 -0.04 10.30
N TYR A 59 4.43 -0.69 9.95
CA TYR A 59 5.74 -0.46 10.56
C TYR A 59 6.71 0.06 9.51
N TYR A 60 7.73 0.79 9.97
CA TYR A 60 8.80 1.34 9.13
C TYR A 60 10.13 1.26 9.86
N ARG A 61 11.23 1.25 9.11
CA ARG A 61 12.60 1.30 9.62
C ARG A 61 12.99 2.77 9.88
N PRO A 62 13.19 3.21 11.14
CA PRO A 62 13.47 4.61 11.45
C PRO A 62 14.79 5.13 10.88
N SER A 63 15.75 4.25 10.58
CA SER A 63 17.00 4.62 9.91
C SER A 63 16.84 4.93 8.42
N ARG A 64 15.68 4.62 7.82
CA ARG A 64 15.39 4.83 6.39
C ARG A 64 14.23 5.80 6.17
N PHE A 65 13.27 5.85 7.07
CA PHE A 65 12.08 6.69 6.93
C PHE A 65 11.78 7.48 8.20
N THR A 66 11.24 8.69 8.02
CA THR A 66 10.53 9.43 9.06
C THR A 66 9.03 9.33 8.80
N ALA A 67 8.24 8.88 9.78
CA ALA A 67 6.79 8.87 9.68
C ALA A 67 6.21 10.22 10.14
N LEU A 68 5.32 10.81 9.35
CA LEU A 68 4.72 12.12 9.63
C LEU A 68 3.31 11.99 10.21
N ASP A 69 2.38 11.43 9.44
CA ASP A 69 1.00 11.23 9.85
C ASP A 69 0.44 9.89 9.37
N SER A 70 -0.72 9.51 9.89
CA SER A 70 -1.39 8.27 9.51
C SER A 70 -2.91 8.42 9.53
N HIS A 71 -3.58 7.78 8.58
CA HIS A 71 -5.02 7.88 8.38
C HIS A 71 -5.64 6.50 8.17
N ALA A 72 -6.76 6.23 8.83
CA ALA A 72 -7.51 4.99 8.72
C ALA A 72 -8.91 5.25 8.15
N PHE A 73 -9.33 4.43 7.19
CA PHE A 73 -10.60 4.60 6.49
C PHE A 73 -11.46 3.34 6.58
N ALA A 74 -12.69 3.54 7.05
CA ALA A 74 -13.75 2.55 6.89
C ALA A 74 -14.28 2.63 5.45
N LEU A 75 -14.08 1.56 4.68
CA LEU A 75 -14.55 1.50 3.30
C LEU A 75 -15.96 0.90 3.20
N ARG A 76 -16.63 1.20 2.09
CA ARG A 76 -18.03 0.83 1.83
C ARG A 76 -18.33 -0.61 2.23
N ARG A 77 -19.34 -0.80 3.11
CA ARG A 77 -19.78 -2.12 3.62
C ARG A 77 -20.57 -2.89 2.56
N ALA A 78 -20.55 -4.22 2.64
CA ALA A 78 -21.52 -5.03 1.94
C ALA A 78 -22.93 -4.73 2.48
N MET A 79 -23.96 -4.85 1.65
CA MET A 79 -25.34 -4.58 2.09
C MET A 79 -25.74 -5.47 3.28
N HIS A 80 -25.32 -6.75 3.30
CA HIS A 80 -25.55 -7.67 4.42
C HIS A 80 -24.72 -7.31 5.67
N ASP A 81 -23.52 -6.76 5.50
CA ASP A 81 -22.66 -6.36 6.61
C ASP A 81 -23.12 -5.09 7.30
N ARG A 82 -23.98 -4.27 6.67
CA ARG A 82 -24.38 -2.93 7.11
C ARG A 82 -25.12 -2.92 8.46
N MET A 83 -25.59 -4.08 8.90
CA MET A 83 -26.31 -4.26 10.17
C MET A 83 -25.50 -5.02 11.24
N LEU A 84 -24.43 -5.76 10.86
CA LEU A 84 -23.81 -6.77 11.75
C LEU A 84 -22.38 -6.46 12.22
N LEU A 85 -21.57 -5.72 11.46
CA LEU A 85 -20.16 -5.46 11.82
C LEU A 85 -19.88 -3.97 12.05
N PRO A 86 -19.29 -3.53 13.17
CA PRO A 86 -18.84 -2.13 13.32
C PRO A 86 -17.97 -1.72 12.12
N GLY A 87 -17.85 -0.42 11.83
CA GLY A 87 -17.13 0.08 10.65
C GLY A 87 -15.65 -0.30 10.66
N ILE A 88 -15.33 -1.52 10.19
CA ILE A 88 -13.98 -2.05 10.09
C ILE A 88 -13.20 -1.18 9.11
N GLU A 89 -12.10 -0.64 9.59
CA GLU A 89 -11.13 0.07 8.75
C GLU A 89 -10.47 -0.93 7.81
N ARG A 90 -10.53 -0.63 6.51
CA ARG A 90 -10.03 -1.51 5.44
C ARG A 90 -8.87 -0.90 4.66
N LEU A 91 -8.52 0.33 5.00
CA LEU A 91 -7.35 1.03 4.51
C LEU A 91 -6.72 1.76 5.70
N LEU A 92 -5.44 1.54 5.90
CA LEU A 92 -4.59 2.30 6.80
C LEU A 92 -3.44 2.84 5.95
N THR A 93 -3.06 4.09 6.12
CA THR A 93 -1.96 4.68 5.39
C THR A 93 -1.11 5.59 6.27
N THR A 94 0.18 5.67 5.95
CA THR A 94 1.18 6.47 6.63
C THR A 94 1.99 7.25 5.61
N HIS A 95 2.14 8.56 5.83
CA HIS A 95 3.07 9.39 5.07
C HIS A 95 4.47 9.22 5.66
N LEU A 96 5.38 8.72 4.83
CA LEU A 96 6.78 8.52 5.13
C LEU A 96 7.63 9.50 4.31
N VAL A 97 8.72 9.99 4.90
CA VAL A 97 9.78 10.71 4.21
C VAL A 97 11.01 9.82 4.18
N ASP A 98 11.51 9.51 3.00
CA ASP A 98 12.77 8.82 2.80
C ASP A 98 13.93 9.70 3.27
N THR A 99 14.70 9.23 4.25
CA THR A 99 15.76 10.02 4.88
C THR A 99 16.98 10.20 3.99
N GLU A 100 17.18 9.35 2.98
CA GLU A 100 18.30 9.48 2.04
C GLU A 100 17.99 10.46 0.92
N THR A 101 16.77 10.42 0.38
CA THR A 101 16.39 11.22 -0.79
C THR A 101 15.60 12.48 -0.43
N GLY A 102 15.05 12.55 0.79
CA GLY A 102 14.12 13.60 1.22
C GLY A 102 12.75 13.54 0.53
N GLN A 103 12.46 12.47 -0.22
CA GLN A 103 11.22 12.35 -0.97
C GLN A 103 10.10 11.72 -0.16
N ASP A 104 8.87 12.19 -0.41
CA ASP A 104 7.67 11.69 0.21
C ASP A 104 7.19 10.37 -0.42
N VAL A 105 6.78 9.44 0.44
CA VAL A 105 6.17 8.15 0.11
C VAL A 105 4.91 7.96 0.94
N GLN A 106 3.78 7.75 0.29
CA GLN A 106 2.54 7.29 0.92
C GLN A 106 2.49 5.77 0.92
N LEU A 107 2.65 5.15 2.08
CA LEU A 107 2.54 3.69 2.26
C LEU A 107 1.17 3.32 2.80
N ALA A 108 0.54 2.27 2.27
CA ALA A 108 -0.78 1.84 2.72
C ALA A 108 -0.92 0.31 2.86
N SER A 109 -1.57 -0.09 3.97
CA SER A 109 -2.07 -1.45 4.19
C SER A 109 -3.56 -1.50 3.82
N PHE A 110 -3.94 -2.47 3.00
CA PHE A 110 -5.32 -2.67 2.55
C PHE A 110 -5.81 -4.08 2.84
N HIS A 111 -7.06 -4.19 3.30
CA HIS A 111 -7.73 -5.47 3.47
C HIS A 111 -9.16 -5.37 2.95
N ALA A 112 -9.42 -5.96 1.79
CA ALA A 112 -10.74 -5.92 1.17
C ALA A 112 -11.79 -6.70 1.98
N SER A 113 -13.06 -6.57 1.59
CA SER A 113 -14.11 -7.44 2.14
C SER A 113 -13.83 -8.93 1.85
N PRO A 114 -14.23 -9.83 2.77
CA PRO A 114 -14.02 -11.27 2.62
C PRO A 114 -14.71 -11.84 1.38
N LEU A 115 -14.39 -13.09 1.03
CA LEU A 115 -14.91 -13.76 -0.18
C LEU A 115 -16.44 -13.87 -0.24
N SER A 116 -17.15 -13.79 0.89
CA SER A 116 -18.61 -13.72 0.97
C SER A 116 -19.19 -12.45 0.32
N ALA A 117 -18.38 -11.40 0.17
CA ALA A 117 -18.75 -10.19 -0.54
C ALA A 117 -18.53 -10.32 -2.06
N THR A 118 -19.29 -9.55 -2.83
CA THR A 118 -19.17 -9.59 -4.30
C THR A 118 -17.85 -8.99 -4.80
N ASN A 119 -17.33 -9.47 -5.94
CA ASN A 119 -16.21 -8.83 -6.63
C ASN A 119 -16.50 -7.35 -6.98
N LEU A 120 -17.77 -7.00 -7.24
CA LEU A 120 -18.16 -5.61 -7.47
C LEU A 120 -17.92 -4.74 -6.24
N LEU A 121 -18.23 -5.24 -5.04
CA LEU A 121 -17.95 -4.50 -3.81
C LEU A 121 -16.45 -4.30 -3.62
N ARG A 122 -15.65 -5.37 -3.74
CA ARG A 122 -14.18 -5.30 -3.62
C ARG A 122 -13.59 -4.29 -4.60
N ARG A 123 -13.99 -4.31 -5.88
CA ARG A 123 -13.58 -3.27 -6.85
C ARG A 123 -13.96 -1.86 -6.40
N ARG A 124 -15.18 -1.66 -5.89
CA ARG A 124 -15.61 -0.33 -5.38
C ARG A 124 -14.76 0.11 -4.18
N GLN A 125 -14.41 -0.81 -3.28
CA GLN A 125 -13.52 -0.52 -2.15
C GLN A 125 -12.13 -0.12 -2.62
N ILE A 126 -11.55 -0.87 -3.56
CA ILE A 126 -10.24 -0.55 -4.15
C ILE A 126 -10.28 0.84 -4.79
N ARG A 127 -11.32 1.15 -5.58
CA ARG A 127 -11.48 2.48 -6.18
C ARG A 127 -11.55 3.59 -5.12
N SER A 128 -12.34 3.39 -4.06
CA SER A 128 -12.43 4.35 -2.95
C SER A 128 -11.09 4.51 -2.23
N ALA A 129 -10.36 3.42 -2.01
CA ALA A 129 -9.04 3.46 -1.41
C ALA A 129 -8.04 4.28 -2.24
N LEU A 130 -7.96 4.01 -3.55
CA LEU A 130 -7.09 4.77 -4.47
C LEU A 130 -7.48 6.25 -4.55
N THR A 131 -8.76 6.59 -4.39
CA THR A 131 -9.21 7.98 -4.32
C THR A 131 -8.68 8.65 -3.05
N HIS A 132 -8.89 8.05 -1.88
CA HIS A 132 -8.37 8.57 -0.61
C HIS A 132 -6.85 8.74 -0.64
N LEU A 133 -6.11 7.78 -1.20
CA LEU A 133 -4.66 7.86 -1.33
C LEU A 133 -4.21 8.95 -2.30
N SER A 134 -4.94 9.15 -3.40
CA SER A 134 -4.65 10.25 -4.32
C SER A 134 -4.86 11.63 -3.68
N ASP A 135 -5.87 11.76 -2.81
CA ASP A 135 -6.18 13.00 -2.11
C ASP A 135 -5.14 13.31 -1.02
N LEU A 136 -4.70 12.29 -0.27
CA LEU A 136 -3.73 12.42 0.82
C LEU A 136 -2.28 12.55 0.36
N SER A 137 -1.89 11.85 -0.71
CA SER A 137 -0.48 11.78 -1.12
C SER A 137 0.10 13.14 -1.56
N HIS A 138 -0.73 14.14 -1.90
CA HIS A 138 -0.28 15.43 -2.41
C HIS A 138 0.75 15.32 -3.57
N GLY A 139 0.65 14.26 -4.38
CA GLY A 139 1.58 13.98 -5.48
C GLY A 139 2.86 13.24 -5.09
N ALA A 140 2.95 12.74 -3.86
CA ALA A 140 3.97 11.80 -3.41
C ALA A 140 3.84 10.44 -4.14
N ALA A 141 4.95 9.71 -4.20
CA ALA A 141 4.93 8.32 -4.61
C ALA A 141 4.01 7.53 -3.66
N THR A 142 3.20 6.63 -4.19
CA THR A 142 2.19 5.92 -3.40
C THR A 142 2.28 4.43 -3.64
N LEU A 143 2.25 3.66 -2.57
CA LEU A 143 2.24 2.19 -2.57
C LEU A 143 1.16 1.69 -1.62
N MET A 144 0.24 0.89 -2.14
CA MET A 144 -0.76 0.19 -1.34
C MET A 144 -0.59 -1.31 -1.55
N ALA A 145 -0.38 -2.04 -0.46
CA ALA A 145 -0.23 -3.49 -0.44
C ALA A 145 -1.19 -4.13 0.55
N GLY A 146 -1.47 -5.41 0.36
CA GLY A 146 -2.25 -6.21 1.31
C GLY A 146 -3.18 -7.20 0.62
N ASP A 147 -4.17 -7.67 1.35
CA ASP A 147 -5.11 -8.68 0.89
C ASP A 147 -6.30 -8.03 0.16
N PHE A 148 -6.29 -8.14 -1.16
CA PHE A 148 -7.36 -7.63 -2.03
C PHE A 148 -8.52 -8.61 -2.13
N ASN A 149 -8.31 -9.86 -1.66
CA ASN A 149 -9.28 -10.92 -1.64
C ASN A 149 -9.99 -11.03 -3.01
N TYR A 150 -9.29 -10.97 -4.15
CA TYR A 150 -9.95 -10.75 -5.46
C TYR A 150 -9.73 -11.92 -6.45
N PRO A 151 -10.60 -12.96 -6.44
CA PRO A 151 -10.33 -14.21 -7.15
C PRO A 151 -10.56 -14.18 -8.67
N ILE A 152 -11.48 -13.36 -9.19
CA ILE A 152 -11.97 -13.49 -10.58
C ILE A 152 -12.03 -12.13 -11.28
N LEU A 153 -11.90 -12.12 -12.60
CA LEU A 153 -11.99 -10.92 -13.46
C LEU A 153 -10.89 -9.88 -13.18
N ARG A 154 -9.64 -10.35 -13.06
CA ARG A 154 -8.46 -9.52 -12.82
C ARG A 154 -8.29 -8.41 -13.85
N ASN A 155 -8.59 -8.67 -15.12
CA ASN A 155 -8.53 -7.64 -16.18
C ASN A 155 -9.43 -6.42 -15.90
N LYS A 156 -10.58 -6.62 -15.24
CA LYS A 156 -11.46 -5.50 -14.83
C LYS A 156 -10.86 -4.72 -13.66
N LEU A 157 -10.14 -5.40 -12.78
CA LEU A 157 -9.43 -4.75 -11.68
C LEU A 157 -8.26 -3.92 -12.24
N ILE A 158 -7.41 -4.51 -13.09
CA ILE A 158 -6.27 -3.85 -13.74
C ILE A 158 -6.73 -2.54 -14.40
N LYS A 159 -7.70 -2.61 -15.32
CA LYS A 159 -8.25 -1.42 -15.99
C LYS A 159 -8.76 -0.35 -15.03
N GLN A 160 -9.33 -0.75 -13.90
CA GLN A 160 -9.83 0.19 -12.90
C GLN A 160 -8.68 0.87 -12.14
N VAL A 161 -7.66 0.11 -11.76
CA VAL A 161 -6.46 0.63 -11.08
C VAL A 161 -5.70 1.59 -12.02
N GLU A 162 -5.52 1.20 -13.28
CA GLU A 162 -4.92 2.04 -14.33
C GLU A 162 -5.72 3.32 -14.56
N SER A 163 -7.06 3.24 -14.58
CA SER A 163 -7.90 4.43 -14.74
C SER A 163 -7.80 5.43 -13.57
N ALA A 164 -7.27 4.99 -12.43
CA ALA A 164 -6.98 5.85 -11.28
C ALA A 164 -5.53 6.37 -11.28
N GLY A 165 -4.72 6.05 -12.29
CA GLY A 165 -3.33 6.46 -12.42
C GLY A 165 -2.34 5.60 -11.61
N TYR A 166 -2.73 4.37 -11.27
CA TYR A 166 -1.89 3.40 -10.56
C TYR A 166 -1.60 2.19 -11.47
N SER A 167 -0.50 1.48 -11.21
CA SER A 167 -0.25 0.14 -11.73
C SER A 167 -0.77 -0.92 -10.74
N LEU A 168 -1.01 -2.14 -11.22
CA LEU A 168 -1.29 -3.31 -10.37
C LEU A 168 -0.21 -4.36 -10.61
N SER A 169 0.52 -4.73 -9.55
CA SER A 169 1.53 -5.79 -9.58
C SER A 169 1.05 -7.01 -8.77
N LEU A 170 1.31 -8.19 -9.31
CA LEU A 170 1.09 -9.46 -8.65
C LEU A 170 2.42 -10.04 -8.20
N SER A 171 2.39 -10.80 -7.12
CA SER A 171 3.51 -11.63 -6.69
C SER A 171 3.83 -12.73 -7.70
N ASP A 172 5.09 -13.17 -7.69
CA ASP A 172 5.63 -14.25 -8.53
C ASP A 172 5.02 -15.65 -8.27
N GLY A 173 4.27 -15.80 -7.18
CA GLY A 173 3.61 -17.04 -6.78
C GLY A 173 2.30 -16.77 -6.01
N PRO A 174 1.44 -17.79 -5.87
CA PRO A 174 0.19 -17.65 -5.13
C PRO A 174 0.48 -17.43 -3.64
N THR A 175 -0.35 -16.62 -3.00
CA THR A 175 -0.15 -16.15 -1.62
C THR A 175 -1.11 -16.82 -0.65
N TYR A 176 -2.33 -17.14 -1.05
CA TYR A 176 -3.35 -17.72 -0.18
C TYR A 176 -3.57 -19.21 -0.46
N PHE A 177 -3.58 -20.05 0.57
CA PHE A 177 -3.91 -21.47 0.47
C PHE A 177 -5.36 -21.76 0.86
N TYR A 178 -6.19 -22.10 -0.12
CA TYR A 178 -7.56 -22.58 0.13
C TYR A 178 -7.57 -24.03 0.58
N THR A 179 -6.71 -24.86 -0.04
CA THR A 179 -6.39 -26.22 0.40
C THR A 179 -4.90 -26.46 0.22
N LYS A 180 -4.38 -27.61 0.70
CA LYS A 180 -2.97 -27.99 0.49
C LYS A 180 -2.53 -28.02 -0.98
N SER A 181 -3.48 -28.14 -1.92
CA SER A 181 -3.21 -28.28 -3.36
C SER A 181 -3.78 -27.13 -4.19
N ILE A 182 -4.50 -26.18 -3.57
CA ILE A 182 -5.15 -25.07 -4.27
C ILE A 182 -4.73 -23.77 -3.61
N ALA A 183 -3.99 -22.96 -4.36
CA ALA A 183 -3.52 -21.65 -3.92
C ALA A 183 -3.92 -20.55 -4.92
N TYR A 184 -4.16 -19.36 -4.40
CA TYR A 184 -4.62 -18.18 -5.16
C TYR A 184 -3.72 -16.97 -4.89
N HIS A 185 -3.70 -16.02 -5.82
CA HIS A 185 -3.13 -14.69 -5.55
C HIS A 185 -4.25 -13.80 -5.04
N PHE A 186 -4.21 -13.47 -3.75
CA PHE A 186 -5.09 -12.49 -3.13
C PHE A 186 -4.34 -11.26 -2.65
N ASP A 187 -3.05 -11.40 -2.36
CA ASP A 187 -2.21 -10.29 -1.94
C ASP A 187 -1.62 -9.60 -3.16
N PHE A 188 -1.93 -8.32 -3.33
CA PHE A 188 -1.49 -7.52 -4.46
C PHE A 188 -0.83 -6.22 -4.01
N LEU A 189 -0.25 -5.56 -4.98
CA LEU A 189 0.33 -4.24 -4.87
C LEU A 189 -0.31 -3.30 -5.90
N THR A 190 -0.66 -2.09 -5.49
CA THR A 190 -0.87 -0.98 -6.43
C THR A 190 0.13 0.11 -6.17
N SER A 191 0.73 0.68 -7.20
CA SER A 191 1.71 1.75 -7.05
C SER A 191 1.52 2.91 -8.04
N LYS A 192 2.04 4.08 -7.67
CA LYS A 192 2.10 5.29 -8.49
C LYS A 192 3.39 6.05 -8.14
N GLY A 193 4.14 6.47 -9.15
CA GLY A 193 5.43 7.17 -8.93
C GLY A 193 6.56 6.28 -8.39
N LEU A 194 6.41 4.96 -8.51
CA LEU A 194 7.40 3.95 -8.11
C LEU A 194 7.64 3.00 -9.27
N ASP A 195 8.90 2.62 -9.46
CA ASP A 195 9.26 1.47 -10.27
C ASP A 195 9.22 0.22 -9.39
N ILE A 196 8.44 -0.78 -9.77
CA ILE A 196 8.32 -2.03 -9.02
C ILE A 196 9.17 -3.08 -9.73
N GLN A 197 10.34 -3.36 -9.16
CA GLN A 197 11.30 -4.30 -9.75
C GLN A 197 10.86 -5.74 -9.56
N LEU A 198 10.42 -6.09 -8.35
CA LEU A 198 10.07 -7.45 -7.98
C LEU A 198 8.98 -7.47 -6.91
N VAL A 199 8.07 -8.44 -7.03
CA VAL A 199 7.14 -8.82 -5.96
C VAL A 199 7.33 -10.32 -5.70
N GLU A 200 8.18 -10.64 -4.74
CA GLU A 200 8.55 -12.01 -4.39
C GLU A 200 7.58 -12.59 -3.35
N THR A 201 7.17 -13.83 -3.54
CA THR A 201 6.37 -14.57 -2.57
C THR A 201 7.28 -15.34 -1.61
N LEU A 202 7.28 -14.97 -0.35
CA LEU A 202 8.12 -15.59 0.66
C LEU A 202 7.57 -16.97 1.10
N PRO A 203 8.36 -17.82 1.78
CA PRO A 203 7.87 -19.11 2.26
C PRO A 203 6.65 -18.98 3.19
N GLN A 204 5.81 -20.02 3.20
CA GLN A 204 4.66 -20.05 4.09
C GLN A 204 5.09 -20.24 5.55
N GLY A 205 4.48 -19.46 6.44
CA GLY A 205 4.62 -19.58 7.90
C GLY A 205 3.33 -20.05 8.57
N LEU A 206 3.01 -19.45 9.71
CA LEU A 206 1.82 -19.75 10.54
C LEU A 206 0.50 -19.24 9.94
N SER A 207 0.57 -18.29 9.00
CA SER A 207 -0.59 -17.78 8.28
C SER A 207 -1.05 -18.74 7.18
N ASP A 208 -2.32 -18.62 6.78
CA ASP A 208 -2.85 -19.20 5.54
C ASP A 208 -2.48 -18.35 4.31
N HIS A 209 -1.87 -17.18 4.54
CA HIS A 209 -1.20 -16.39 3.53
C HIS A 209 0.33 -16.57 3.57
N ARG A 210 0.98 -16.31 2.44
CA ARG A 210 2.43 -16.14 2.32
C ARG A 210 2.74 -14.64 2.29
N PRO A 211 3.77 -14.17 3.01
CA PRO A 211 4.19 -12.78 2.90
C PRO A 211 4.66 -12.46 1.47
N ILE A 212 4.46 -11.23 1.05
CA ILE A 212 5.06 -10.71 -0.19
C ILE A 212 6.14 -9.68 0.12
N MET A 213 7.31 -9.83 -0.49
CA MET A 213 8.37 -8.83 -0.48
C MET A 213 8.28 -8.00 -1.75
N VAL A 214 8.35 -6.68 -1.62
CA VAL A 214 8.30 -5.74 -2.74
C VAL A 214 9.62 -4.99 -2.77
N THR A 215 10.32 -5.05 -3.90
CA THR A 215 11.47 -4.19 -4.18
C THR A 215 11.01 -3.09 -5.11
N ALA A 216 11.17 -1.84 -4.68
CA ALA A 216 10.71 -0.69 -5.43
C ALA A 216 11.71 0.46 -5.34
N GLU A 217 11.78 1.25 -6.41
CA GLU A 217 12.56 2.48 -6.46
C GLU A 217 11.64 3.67 -6.71
N LEU A 218 11.98 4.79 -6.08
CA LEU A 218 11.35 6.06 -6.36
C LEU A 218 11.70 6.48 -7.78
N LEU A 219 10.67 6.66 -8.62
CA LEU A 219 10.88 7.28 -9.92
C LEU A 219 11.35 8.70 -9.66
N GLN A 220 12.56 9.03 -10.11
CA GLN A 220 13.04 10.40 -10.05
C GLN A 220 11.94 11.28 -10.67
N ARG A 221 11.47 12.28 -9.92
CA ARG A 221 10.79 13.42 -10.50
C ARG A 221 11.79 14.06 -11.47
N ALA A 222 11.83 13.59 -12.72
CA ALA A 222 12.47 14.32 -13.79
C ALA A 222 11.88 15.73 -13.70
N LYS A 223 12.70 16.71 -13.30
CA LYS A 223 12.35 18.11 -13.01
C LYS A 223 11.01 18.47 -13.65
N LEU A 224 9.93 18.37 -12.89
CA LEU A 224 8.61 18.82 -13.31
C LEU A 224 8.70 20.34 -13.37
N GLN A 225 9.12 20.81 -14.55
CA GLN A 225 8.96 22.13 -15.13
C GLN A 225 8.72 23.25 -14.12
N SER A 226 9.78 23.99 -13.77
CA SER A 226 9.64 25.44 -13.76
C SER A 226 9.30 25.84 -15.19
N PRO A 227 8.21 26.58 -15.47
CA PRO A 227 8.12 27.27 -16.75
C PRO A 227 9.38 28.13 -16.82
N ALA A 228 10.21 27.93 -17.84
CA ALA A 228 11.20 28.93 -18.18
C ALA A 228 10.43 30.24 -18.35
N GLU A 229 10.80 31.26 -17.57
CA GLU A 229 10.33 32.62 -17.81
C GLU A 229 10.50 32.89 -19.31
N PRO A 230 9.48 33.44 -19.99
CA PRO A 230 9.64 33.79 -21.39
C PRO A 230 10.79 34.79 -21.48
N ALA A 231 11.84 34.40 -22.18
CA ALA A 231 12.95 35.28 -22.51
C ALA A 231 12.35 36.54 -23.14
N THR A 232 12.43 37.65 -22.42
CA THR A 232 12.12 38.98 -22.94
C THR A 232 13.13 39.25 -24.06
N HIS A 233 12.72 38.97 -25.28
CA HIS A 233 13.38 39.48 -26.48
C HIS A 233 13.19 41.00 -26.49
N THR A 234 14.13 41.73 -25.89
CA THR A 234 14.37 43.14 -26.20
C THR A 234 15.07 43.17 -27.56
N GLY A 235 14.29 43.22 -28.64
CA GLY A 235 14.80 43.60 -29.95
C GLY A 235 15.31 45.05 -29.94
N PRO A 236 16.28 45.40 -30.79
CA PRO A 236 16.86 46.74 -30.80
C PRO A 236 15.85 47.77 -31.30
N ILE A 237 15.78 48.89 -30.57
CA ILE A 237 15.11 50.12 -30.96
C ILE A 237 15.86 50.66 -32.18
N PHE A 238 15.18 50.73 -33.33
CA PHE A 238 15.58 51.60 -34.43
C PHE A 238 14.82 52.91 -34.27
N ASP A 239 15.49 53.90 -33.71
CA ASP A 239 15.22 55.31 -33.94
C ASP A 239 16.56 55.93 -34.30
N GLU A 240 16.74 56.30 -35.56
CA GLU A 240 17.54 57.48 -35.91
C GLU A 240 17.14 57.95 -37.31
N VAL A 241 16.48 59.11 -37.31
CA VAL A 241 16.27 60.02 -38.42
C VAL A 241 17.36 61.07 -38.31
N GLU A 242 18.30 61.09 -39.25
CA GLU A 242 18.84 62.27 -39.96
C GLU A 242 19.84 61.82 -41.04
#